data_AF-A0A564Y0I0-F1
#
_entry.id   AF-A0A564Y0I0-F1
#
_cell.length_a   1.000
_cell.length_b   1.000
_cell.length_c   1.000
_cell.angle_alpha   90.00
_cell.angle_beta   90.00
_cell.angle_gamma   90.00
#
_symmetry.space_group_name_H-M   'P 1'
#
loop_
_entity.id
_entity.type
_entity.pdbx_description
1 polymer ?
#
loop_
_entity_poly.entity_id
_entity_poly.type
_entity_poly.pdbx_seq_one_letter_code
_entity_poly.pdbx_strand_id
1 'polypeptide(L)'
;SLDSVVSAAVEYAYGGIDDISLETAVRLYLLAHNLKNKCLVDVCTKFLCNRIEETNLNEVWFAANATKNEVLIGKCAHLVAIKWEMFATSRLFHENTEIEGMMSLFGCPEMAKESGVSTVMALLDWRDASRDGTTHTARTNAFTDIFPLLRIQDAPKLITDLFVLGINIPDEWRWCLAHGRKTAKGEPIVSSSMPSTSTGPEGQTSVYVGFLCNLFSFWIKY
;
A
#
# COMPACT_ATOMS: atom_id res chain seq x y z
N SER A 1 24.76 -5.53 -16.86
CA SER A 1 25.82 -6.29 -16.15
C SER A 1 26.22 -5.51 -14.91
N LEU A 2 27.11 -6.02 -14.05
CA LEU A 2 27.66 -5.23 -12.94
C LEU A 2 28.36 -3.95 -13.47
N ASP A 3 29.03 -4.05 -14.61
CA ASP A 3 29.70 -2.92 -15.27
C ASP A 3 28.75 -1.78 -15.60
N SER A 4 27.52 -2.07 -16.06
CA SER A 4 26.55 -1.01 -16.38
C SER A 4 26.05 -0.27 -15.13
N VAL A 5 26.01 -0.93 -13.97
CA VAL A 5 25.59 -0.30 -12.70
C VAL A 5 26.74 0.53 -12.12
N VAL A 6 27.98 0.03 -12.22
CA VAL A 6 29.18 0.77 -11.82
C VAL A 6 29.38 1.99 -12.71
N SER A 7 29.23 1.86 -14.03
CA SER A 7 29.26 2.98 -14.97
C SER A 7 28.17 4.00 -14.68
N ALA A 8 26.93 3.59 -14.37
CA ALA A 8 25.86 4.52 -14.01
C ALA A 8 26.13 5.25 -12.68
N ALA A 9 26.74 4.58 -11.70
CA ALA A 9 27.16 5.22 -10.46
C ALA A 9 28.29 6.25 -10.69
N VAL A 10 29.20 5.96 -11.62
CA VAL A 10 30.26 6.88 -12.05
C VAL A 10 29.66 8.04 -12.86
N GLU A 11 28.79 7.78 -13.83
CA GLU A 11 28.09 8.80 -14.61
C GLU A 11 27.23 9.69 -13.70
N TYR A 12 26.54 9.15 -12.69
CA TYR A 12 25.87 9.96 -11.67
C TYR A 12 26.86 10.89 -10.94
N ALA A 13 28.02 10.38 -10.54
CA ALA A 13 29.02 11.17 -9.82
C ALA A 13 29.62 12.31 -10.67
N TYR A 14 29.58 12.22 -12.00
CA TYR A 14 30.24 13.17 -12.91
C TYR A 14 29.29 13.93 -13.86
N GLY A 15 28.04 13.48 -14.06
CA GLY A 15 27.12 13.96 -15.10
C GLY A 15 25.63 13.97 -14.76
N GLY A 16 25.22 13.47 -13.59
CA GLY A 16 23.81 13.46 -13.15
C GLY A 16 23.01 12.23 -13.60
N ILE A 17 21.78 12.09 -13.11
CA ILE A 17 20.95 10.87 -13.29
C ILE A 17 20.03 10.91 -14.52
N ASP A 18 19.99 12.01 -15.27
CA ASP A 18 18.87 12.28 -16.19
C ASP A 18 18.84 11.42 -17.47
N ASP A 19 19.98 10.81 -17.83
CA ASP A 19 20.15 10.03 -19.07
C ASP A 19 20.21 8.51 -18.88
N ILE A 20 20.04 8.00 -17.65
CA ILE A 20 20.07 6.55 -17.41
C ILE A 20 18.73 5.87 -17.70
N SER A 21 18.78 4.61 -18.15
CA SER A 21 17.59 3.79 -18.31
C SER A 21 16.90 3.53 -16.96
N LEU A 22 15.59 3.25 -16.98
CA LEU A 22 14.83 2.99 -15.76
C LEU A 22 15.25 1.69 -15.06
N GLU A 23 15.56 0.64 -15.83
CA GLU A 23 16.15 -0.60 -15.31
C GLU A 23 17.48 -0.33 -14.58
N THR A 24 18.34 0.51 -15.18
CA THR A 24 19.59 0.96 -14.56
C THR A 24 19.31 1.74 -13.28
N ALA A 25 18.32 2.62 -13.28
CA ALA A 25 17.93 3.40 -12.10
C ALA A 25 17.43 2.52 -10.95
N VAL A 26 16.63 1.49 -11.22
CA VAL A 26 16.18 0.52 -10.19
C VAL A 26 17.38 -0.26 -9.61
N ARG A 27 18.30 -0.71 -10.46
CA ARG A 27 19.52 -1.39 -9.98
C ARG A 27 20.41 -0.48 -9.14
N LEU A 28 20.60 0.77 -9.58
CA LEU A 28 21.36 1.77 -8.86
C LEU A 28 20.71 2.09 -7.51
N TYR A 29 19.38 2.22 -7.49
CA TYR A 29 18.58 2.39 -6.27
C TYR A 29 18.82 1.25 -5.27
N LEU A 30 18.72 -0.01 -5.70
CA LEU A 30 18.93 -1.17 -4.86
C LEU A 30 20.37 -1.25 -4.33
N LEU A 31 21.35 -0.97 -5.20
CA LEU A 31 22.75 -0.89 -4.79
C LEU A 31 22.97 0.21 -3.75
N ALA A 32 22.41 1.40 -3.98
CA ALA A 32 22.49 2.53 -3.06
C ALA A 32 21.88 2.19 -1.69
N HIS A 33 20.74 1.52 -1.67
CA HIS A 33 20.10 1.05 -0.44
C HIS A 33 21.00 0.07 0.32
N ASN A 34 21.55 -0.94 -0.37
CA ASN A 34 22.45 -1.93 0.23
C ASN A 34 23.74 -1.30 0.78
N LEU A 35 24.25 -0.26 0.11
CA LEU A 35 25.41 0.53 0.56
C LEU A 35 25.05 1.57 1.64
N LYS A 36 23.77 1.70 2.01
CA LYS A 36 23.24 2.70 2.94
C LYS A 36 23.55 4.15 2.50
N ASN A 37 23.68 4.38 1.20
CA ASN A 37 23.90 5.71 0.64
C ASN A 37 22.57 6.45 0.49
N LYS A 38 22.15 7.16 1.55
CA LYS A 38 20.88 7.88 1.60
C LYS A 38 20.71 8.90 0.47
N CYS A 39 21.76 9.68 0.16
CA CYS A 39 21.69 10.70 -0.89
C CYS A 39 21.35 10.08 -2.25
N LEU A 40 22.02 8.98 -2.60
CA LEU A 40 21.76 8.29 -3.86
C LEU A 40 20.40 7.58 -3.88
N VAL A 41 19.94 7.04 -2.74
CA VAL A 41 18.58 6.50 -2.58
C VAL A 41 17.53 7.58 -2.84
N ASP A 42 17.70 8.77 -2.26
CA ASP A 42 16.75 9.88 -2.40
C ASP A 42 16.69 10.37 -3.86
N VAL A 43 17.85 10.49 -4.53
CA VAL A 43 17.92 10.89 -5.93
C VAL A 43 17.27 9.84 -6.84
N CYS A 44 17.58 8.56 -6.67
CA CYS A 44 16.97 7.50 -7.47
C CYS A 44 15.46 7.41 -7.21
N THR A 45 15.03 7.56 -5.94
CA THR A 45 13.60 7.60 -5.57
C THR A 45 12.87 8.70 -6.34
N LYS A 46 13.42 9.92 -6.33
CA LYS A 46 12.83 11.06 -7.07
C LYS A 46 12.78 10.80 -8.57
N PHE A 47 13.86 10.25 -9.14
CA PHE A 47 13.92 9.93 -10.56
C PHE A 47 12.85 8.89 -10.96
N LEU A 48 12.74 7.80 -10.19
CA LEU A 48 11.77 6.73 -10.43
C LEU A 48 10.33 7.24 -10.26
N CYS A 49 10.03 8.02 -9.21
CA CYS A 49 8.69 8.59 -8.97
C CYS A 49 8.10 9.34 -10.18
N ASN A 50 8.95 10.01 -10.95
CA ASN A 50 8.54 10.79 -12.12
C ASN A 50 8.28 9.94 -13.37
N ARG A 51 8.69 8.67 -13.38
CA ARG A 51 8.74 7.80 -14.57
C ARG A 51 8.09 6.43 -14.36
N ILE A 52 7.39 6.22 -13.24
CA ILE A 52 6.61 5.00 -13.01
C ILE A 52 5.46 4.94 -14.01
N GLU A 53 5.43 3.84 -14.76
CA GLU A 53 4.41 3.51 -15.76
C GLU A 53 4.08 2.02 -15.66
N GLU A 54 3.01 1.57 -16.32
CA GLU A 54 2.62 0.15 -16.29
C GLU A 54 3.74 -0.80 -16.71
N THR A 55 4.51 -0.43 -17.73
CA THR A 55 5.56 -1.27 -18.32
C THR A 55 6.68 -1.59 -17.36
N ASN A 56 6.89 -0.74 -16.34
CA ASN A 56 7.95 -0.87 -15.36
C ASN A 56 7.46 -1.04 -13.91
N LEU A 57 6.14 -1.06 -13.71
CA LEU A 57 5.52 -1.07 -12.39
C LEU A 57 6.01 -2.23 -11.53
N ASN A 58 6.14 -3.42 -12.11
CA ASN A 58 6.55 -4.62 -11.37
C ASN A 58 7.93 -4.44 -10.75
N GLU A 59 8.90 -3.99 -11.53
CA GLU A 59 10.28 -3.83 -11.08
C GLU A 59 10.38 -2.78 -9.97
N VAL A 60 9.71 -1.63 -10.15
CA VAL A 60 9.74 -0.56 -9.15
C VAL A 60 8.96 -0.97 -7.90
N TRP A 61 7.81 -1.62 -8.03
CA TRP A 61 7.01 -2.13 -6.90
C TRP A 61 7.80 -3.14 -6.07
N PHE A 62 8.46 -4.12 -6.71
CA PHE A 62 9.24 -5.12 -6.00
C PHE A 62 10.44 -4.50 -5.30
N ALA A 63 11.16 -3.59 -5.97
CA ALA A 63 12.27 -2.88 -5.36
C ALA A 63 11.83 -2.02 -4.17
N ALA A 64 10.70 -1.31 -4.31
CA ALA A 64 10.14 -0.47 -3.26
C ALA A 64 9.74 -1.29 -2.02
N ASN A 65 9.10 -2.44 -2.22
CA ASN A 65 8.72 -3.34 -1.14
C ASN A 65 9.93 -3.98 -0.45
N ALA A 66 10.89 -4.50 -1.24
CA ALA A 66 12.11 -5.12 -0.70
C ALA A 66 12.95 -4.16 0.16
N THR A 67 12.86 -2.86 -0.13
CA THR A 67 13.59 -1.81 0.59
C THR A 67 12.74 -1.01 1.57
N LYS A 68 11.44 -1.33 1.67
CA LYS A 68 10.45 -0.63 2.49
C LYS A 68 10.41 0.89 2.26
N ASN A 69 10.58 1.31 1.01
CA ASN A 69 10.56 2.73 0.65
C ASN A 69 9.13 3.20 0.45
N GLU A 70 8.59 3.85 1.48
CA GLU A 70 7.21 4.33 1.53
C GLU A 70 6.84 5.29 0.40
N VAL A 71 7.80 6.09 -0.10
CA VAL A 71 7.55 7.04 -1.18
C VAL A 71 7.29 6.31 -2.50
N LEU A 72 8.15 5.34 -2.84
CA LEU A 72 7.97 4.53 -4.04
C LEU A 72 6.77 3.59 -3.90
N ILE A 73 6.58 2.99 -2.72
CA ILE A 73 5.41 2.16 -2.41
C ILE A 73 4.13 2.95 -2.67
N GLY A 74 3.98 4.15 -2.09
CA GLY A 74 2.78 4.96 -2.25
C GLY A 74 2.49 5.33 -3.71
N LYS A 75 3.54 5.67 -4.47
CA LYS A 75 3.39 6.01 -5.89
C LYS A 75 2.95 4.80 -6.73
N CYS A 76 3.54 3.63 -6.49
CA CYS A 76 3.20 2.40 -7.20
C CYS A 76 1.84 1.86 -6.77
N ALA A 77 1.49 1.93 -5.48
CA ALA A 77 0.24 1.42 -4.91
C ALA A 77 -0.98 1.99 -5.65
N HIS A 78 -0.97 3.27 -5.99
CA HIS A 78 -2.03 3.89 -6.79
C HIS A 78 -2.22 3.23 -8.16
N LEU A 79 -1.14 2.94 -8.88
CA LEU A 79 -1.22 2.25 -10.18
C LEU A 79 -1.67 0.79 -10.02
N VAL A 80 -1.20 0.10 -8.98
CA VAL A 80 -1.62 -1.27 -8.65
C VAL A 80 -3.11 -1.31 -8.29
N ALA A 81 -3.64 -0.32 -7.56
CA ALA A 81 -5.06 -0.23 -7.20
C ALA A 81 -5.95 0.01 -8.44
N ILE A 82 -5.50 0.87 -9.36
CA ILE A 82 -6.19 1.06 -10.65
C ILE A 82 -6.21 -0.27 -11.43
N LYS A 83 -5.11 -1.02 -11.39
CA LYS A 83 -4.91 -2.29 -12.09
C LYS A 83 -5.03 -3.49 -11.16
N TRP A 84 -6.04 -3.46 -10.28
CA TRP A 84 -6.22 -4.43 -9.21
C TRP A 84 -6.10 -5.89 -9.68
N GLU A 85 -6.66 -6.23 -10.85
CA GLU A 85 -6.60 -7.59 -11.41
C GLU A 85 -5.16 -8.10 -11.59
N MET A 86 -4.22 -7.21 -11.92
CA MET A 86 -2.79 -7.54 -12.03
C MET A 86 -2.24 -8.01 -10.67
N PHE A 87 -2.68 -7.40 -9.58
CA PHE A 87 -2.30 -7.84 -8.24
C PHE A 87 -3.02 -9.14 -7.88
N ALA A 88 -4.36 -9.14 -7.94
CA ALA A 88 -5.21 -10.21 -7.45
C ALA A 88 -4.92 -11.59 -8.07
N THR A 89 -4.40 -11.63 -9.30
CA THR A 89 -4.10 -12.87 -10.02
C THR A 89 -2.61 -13.23 -10.07
N SER A 90 -1.72 -12.31 -9.66
CA SER A 90 -0.28 -12.49 -9.84
C SER A 90 0.41 -12.95 -8.58
N ARG A 91 0.82 -14.23 -8.59
CA ARG A 91 1.69 -14.78 -7.56
C ARG A 91 2.99 -13.98 -7.37
N LEU A 92 3.55 -13.40 -8.43
CA LEU A 92 4.76 -12.57 -8.32
C LEU A 92 4.50 -11.30 -7.49
N PHE A 93 3.35 -10.67 -7.63
CA PHE A 93 2.95 -9.56 -6.77
C PHE A 93 2.74 -10.02 -5.33
N HIS A 94 2.09 -11.16 -5.13
CA HIS A 94 1.87 -11.73 -3.80
C HIS A 94 3.19 -12.04 -3.07
N GLU A 95 4.17 -12.62 -3.75
CA GLU A 95 5.46 -12.97 -3.16
C GLU A 95 6.31 -11.75 -2.81
N ASN A 96 6.21 -10.66 -3.58
CA ASN A 96 7.09 -9.49 -3.48
C ASN A 96 6.42 -8.25 -2.89
N THR A 97 5.20 -8.38 -2.37
CA THR A 97 4.51 -7.32 -1.60
C THR A 97 4.73 -7.53 -0.11
N GLU A 98 5.32 -6.54 0.55
CA GLU A 98 5.46 -6.51 2.00
C GLU A 98 4.22 -5.90 2.67
N ILE A 99 4.14 -6.00 4.00
CA ILE A 99 3.00 -5.49 4.79
C ILE A 99 2.78 -4.00 4.50
N GLU A 100 3.86 -3.21 4.44
CA GLU A 100 3.81 -1.78 4.15
C GLU A 100 3.23 -1.50 2.74
N GLY A 101 3.60 -2.33 1.76
CA GLY A 101 3.02 -2.29 0.42
C GLY A 101 1.53 -2.60 0.43
N MET A 102 1.13 -3.62 1.18
CA MET A 102 -0.27 -4.01 1.31
C MET A 102 -1.12 -2.93 1.98
N MET A 103 -0.61 -2.34 3.07
CA MET A 103 -1.28 -1.24 3.76
C MET A 103 -1.42 -0.01 2.84
N SER A 104 -0.38 0.31 2.07
CA SER A 104 -0.45 1.42 1.12
C SER A 104 -1.46 1.16 0.00
N LEU A 105 -1.51 -0.06 -0.54
CA LEU A 105 -2.46 -0.47 -1.57
C LEU A 105 -3.91 -0.33 -1.10
N PHE A 106 -4.26 -0.88 0.07
CA PHE A 106 -5.62 -0.73 0.61
C PHE A 106 -5.92 0.66 1.16
N GLY A 107 -4.89 1.48 1.38
CA GLY A 107 -5.05 2.91 1.65
C GLY A 107 -5.55 3.71 0.43
N CYS A 108 -5.38 3.19 -0.79
CA CYS A 108 -5.78 3.87 -2.02
C CYS A 108 -7.33 3.97 -2.12
N PRO A 109 -7.89 5.17 -2.41
CA PRO A 109 -9.32 5.34 -2.61
C PRO A 109 -9.90 4.45 -3.72
N GLU A 110 -9.09 4.14 -4.73
CA GLU A 110 -9.46 3.26 -5.84
C GLU A 110 -9.81 1.85 -5.37
N MET A 111 -9.38 1.40 -4.20
CA MET A 111 -9.75 0.09 -3.68
C MET A 111 -11.22 0.01 -3.25
N ALA A 112 -11.91 1.15 -3.07
CA ALA A 112 -13.32 1.16 -2.63
C ALA A 112 -14.31 0.61 -3.68
N LYS A 113 -13.91 0.50 -4.96
CA LYS A 113 -14.71 -0.14 -6.01
C LYS A 113 -14.58 -1.66 -6.02
N GLU A 114 -13.52 -2.21 -5.42
CA GLU A 114 -13.24 -3.63 -5.48
C GLU A 114 -14.15 -4.39 -4.50
N SER A 115 -14.62 -5.56 -4.92
CA SER A 115 -15.50 -6.36 -4.06
C SER A 115 -14.74 -6.86 -2.83
N GLY A 116 -15.43 -6.91 -1.68
CA GLY A 116 -14.85 -7.46 -0.46
C GLY A 116 -14.41 -8.91 -0.62
N VAL A 117 -15.11 -9.70 -1.44
CA VAL A 117 -14.76 -11.09 -1.73
C VAL A 117 -13.43 -11.17 -2.50
N SER A 118 -13.29 -10.45 -3.61
CA SER A 118 -12.04 -10.41 -4.39
C SER A 118 -10.86 -9.94 -3.55
N THR A 119 -11.10 -8.92 -2.72
CA THR A 119 -10.11 -8.37 -1.79
C THR A 119 -9.65 -9.40 -0.76
N VAL A 120 -10.58 -10.10 -0.11
CA VAL A 120 -10.23 -11.14 0.88
C VAL A 120 -9.50 -12.30 0.21
N MET A 121 -9.93 -12.73 -0.98
CA MET A 121 -9.24 -13.79 -1.72
C MET A 121 -7.79 -13.40 -2.05
N ALA A 122 -7.55 -12.21 -2.60
CA ALA A 122 -6.19 -11.74 -2.89
C ALA A 122 -5.33 -11.62 -1.62
N LEU A 123 -5.93 -11.25 -0.48
CA LEU A 123 -5.24 -11.25 0.81
C LEU A 123 -4.88 -12.67 1.28
N LEU A 124 -5.75 -13.66 1.08
CA LEU A 124 -5.45 -15.07 1.38
C LEU A 124 -4.28 -15.55 0.50
N ASP A 125 -4.34 -15.28 -0.80
CA ASP A 125 -3.28 -15.65 -1.75
C ASP A 125 -1.95 -14.95 -1.43
N TRP A 126 -2.01 -13.68 -1.04
CA TRP A 126 -0.84 -12.94 -0.55
C TRP A 126 -0.26 -13.56 0.73
N ARG A 127 -1.09 -13.93 1.70
CA ARG A 127 -0.62 -14.63 2.90
C ARG A 127 0.05 -15.96 2.53
N ASP A 128 -0.57 -16.74 1.67
CA ASP A 128 -0.13 -18.10 1.31
C ASP A 128 1.10 -18.09 0.39
N ALA A 129 1.35 -16.99 -0.33
CA ALA A 129 2.58 -16.77 -1.11
C ALA A 129 3.83 -16.46 -0.25
N SER A 130 3.73 -16.54 1.08
CA SER A 130 4.86 -16.33 1.97
C SER A 130 5.98 -17.35 1.73
N ARG A 131 7.24 -16.89 1.81
CA ARG A 131 8.42 -17.75 1.58
C ARG A 131 8.74 -18.67 2.75
N ASP A 132 8.36 -18.27 3.95
CA ASP A 132 8.58 -19.02 5.18
C ASP A 132 7.43 -18.83 6.18
N GLY A 133 7.41 -19.64 7.23
CA GLY A 133 6.37 -19.61 8.26
C GLY A 133 6.36 -18.33 9.09
N THR A 134 7.48 -17.62 9.21
CA THR A 134 7.57 -16.36 9.94
C THR A 134 6.89 -15.24 9.15
N THR A 135 7.18 -15.12 7.85
CA THR A 135 6.48 -14.20 6.94
C THR A 135 5.00 -14.53 6.88
N HIS A 136 4.63 -15.82 6.79
CA HIS A 136 3.23 -16.24 6.79
C HIS A 136 2.49 -15.78 8.05
N THR A 137 3.10 -15.98 9.22
CA THR A 137 2.54 -15.54 10.51
C THR A 137 2.43 -14.02 10.59
N ALA A 138 3.46 -13.28 10.14
CA ALA A 138 3.45 -11.82 10.11
C ALA A 138 2.32 -11.28 9.20
N ARG A 139 2.16 -11.83 7.99
CA ARG A 139 1.07 -11.47 7.06
C ARG A 139 -0.32 -11.82 7.63
N THR A 140 -0.42 -12.95 8.34
CA THR A 140 -1.66 -13.35 9.04
C THR A 140 -2.05 -12.31 10.09
N ASN A 141 -1.11 -11.88 10.92
CA ASN A 141 -1.36 -10.93 11.99
C ASN A 141 -1.64 -9.51 11.47
N ALA A 142 -0.96 -9.10 10.39
CA ALA A 142 -1.14 -7.81 9.74
C ALA A 142 -2.57 -7.56 9.23
N PHE A 143 -3.38 -8.62 9.05
CA PHE A 143 -4.78 -8.48 8.67
C PHE A 143 -5.57 -7.61 9.65
N THR A 144 -5.23 -7.61 10.93
CA THR A 144 -5.88 -6.76 11.93
C THR A 144 -5.75 -5.27 11.59
N ASP A 145 -4.58 -4.87 11.09
CA ASP A 145 -4.28 -3.48 10.73
C ASP A 145 -4.76 -3.14 9.31
N ILE A 146 -4.80 -4.13 8.41
CA ILE A 146 -5.29 -3.96 7.04
C ILE A 146 -6.82 -3.92 6.99
N PHE A 147 -7.52 -4.67 7.84
CA PHE A 147 -8.97 -4.82 7.80
C PHE A 147 -9.74 -3.47 7.80
N PRO A 148 -9.40 -2.48 8.65
CA PRO A 148 -10.02 -1.15 8.60
C PRO A 148 -9.85 -0.42 7.25
N LEU A 149 -8.77 -0.70 6.52
CA LEU A 149 -8.47 -0.08 5.23
C LEU A 149 -9.34 -0.64 4.10
N LEU A 150 -9.89 -1.84 4.26
CA LEU A 150 -10.74 -2.48 3.25
C LEU A 150 -12.09 -1.77 3.06
N ARG A 151 -12.48 -0.89 4.01
CA ARG A 151 -13.73 -0.09 3.97
C ARG A 151 -14.97 -0.93 3.67
N ILE A 152 -15.00 -2.17 4.17
CA ILE A 152 -16.12 -3.10 3.97
C ILE A 152 -17.35 -2.53 4.69
N GLN A 153 -18.36 -2.12 3.91
CA GLN A 153 -19.58 -1.51 4.44
C GLN A 153 -20.51 -2.55 5.08
N ASP A 154 -20.58 -3.76 4.51
CA ASP A 154 -21.47 -4.84 4.95
C ASP A 154 -20.69 -6.13 5.23
N ALA A 155 -20.03 -6.16 6.39
CA ALA A 155 -19.27 -7.32 6.84
C ALA A 155 -20.13 -8.61 6.99
N PRO A 156 -21.39 -8.57 7.48
CA PRO A 156 -22.27 -9.75 7.49
C PRO A 156 -22.51 -10.36 6.10
N LYS A 157 -22.78 -9.52 5.10
CA LYS A 157 -22.93 -9.98 3.72
C LYS A 157 -21.64 -10.60 3.21
N LEU A 158 -20.49 -9.94 3.42
CA LEU A 158 -19.19 -10.49 3.03
C LEU A 158 -18.92 -11.87 3.64
N ILE A 159 -19.19 -12.06 4.94
CA ILE A 159 -19.01 -13.36 5.61
C ILE A 159 -19.91 -14.42 4.96
N THR A 160 -21.15 -14.07 4.64
CA THR A 160 -22.09 -14.99 3.97
C THR A 160 -21.60 -15.35 2.58
N ASP A 161 -21.14 -14.36 1.80
CA ASP A 161 -20.62 -14.57 0.45
C ASP A 161 -19.37 -15.48 0.48
N LEU A 162 -18.44 -15.24 1.41
CA LEU A 162 -17.24 -16.08 1.60
C LEU A 162 -17.61 -17.52 2.00
N PHE A 163 -18.63 -17.69 2.85
CA PHE A 163 -19.12 -19.01 3.26
C PHE A 163 -19.78 -19.77 2.11
N VAL A 164 -20.62 -19.10 1.31
CA VAL A 164 -21.27 -19.69 0.12
C VAL A 164 -20.22 -20.14 -0.90
N LEU A 165 -19.13 -19.40 -1.04
CA LEU A 165 -18.01 -19.75 -1.92
C LEU A 165 -17.08 -20.84 -1.33
N GLY A 166 -17.34 -21.31 -0.11
CA GLY A 166 -16.53 -22.35 0.53
C GLY A 166 -15.10 -21.89 0.86
N ILE A 167 -14.87 -20.59 1.01
CA ILE A 167 -13.54 -20.03 1.26
C ILE A 167 -13.15 -20.29 2.72
N ASN A 168 -12.00 -20.92 2.92
CA ASN A 168 -11.46 -21.18 4.26
C ASN A 168 -10.76 -19.92 4.81
N ILE A 169 -11.43 -19.22 5.71
CA ILE A 169 -10.89 -18.05 6.41
C ILE A 169 -10.13 -18.52 7.67
N PRO A 170 -8.90 -18.03 7.95
CA PRO A 170 -8.20 -18.30 9.20
C PRO A 170 -8.96 -17.84 10.43
N ASP A 171 -8.73 -18.50 11.55
CA ASP A 171 -9.41 -18.18 12.82
C ASP A 171 -9.12 -16.75 13.29
N GLU A 172 -7.87 -16.28 13.09
CA GLU A 172 -7.45 -14.92 13.42
C GLU A 172 -8.27 -13.87 12.65
N TRP A 173 -8.58 -14.16 11.38
CA TRP A 173 -9.31 -13.23 10.51
C TRP A 173 -10.81 -13.25 10.79
N ARG A 174 -11.36 -14.42 11.16
CA ARG A 174 -12.77 -14.55 11.58
C ARG A 174 -13.07 -13.62 12.74
N TRP A 175 -12.13 -13.47 13.68
CA TRP A 175 -12.29 -12.54 14.80
C TRP A 175 -12.42 -11.10 14.31
N CYS A 176 -11.52 -10.64 13.44
CA CYS A 176 -11.57 -9.29 12.85
C CYS A 176 -12.86 -9.05 12.07
N LEU A 177 -13.28 -9.99 11.23
CA LEU A 177 -14.51 -9.92 10.44
C LEU A 177 -15.77 -9.85 11.31
N ALA A 178 -15.81 -10.62 12.40
CA ALA A 178 -16.93 -10.61 13.34
C ALA A 178 -16.97 -9.36 14.23
N HIS A 179 -15.81 -8.80 14.60
CA HIS A 179 -15.69 -7.71 15.58
C HIS A 179 -15.56 -6.31 14.97
N GLY A 180 -15.14 -6.16 13.71
CA GLY A 180 -15.23 -4.90 12.95
C GLY A 180 -16.63 -4.28 12.92
N ARG A 181 -17.63 -5.14 13.20
CA ARG A 181 -19.03 -4.82 13.54
C ARG A 181 -19.23 -3.72 14.60
N LYS A 182 -18.33 -3.53 15.56
CA LYS A 182 -18.58 -2.64 16.73
C LYS A 182 -18.25 -1.18 16.48
N THR A 183 -17.29 -0.86 15.61
CA THR A 183 -16.90 0.54 15.33
C THR A 183 -17.79 1.22 14.29
N ALA A 184 -18.42 0.47 13.38
CA ALA A 184 -19.35 1.02 12.39
C ALA A 184 -20.76 1.31 12.94
N LYS A 185 -21.14 0.73 14.10
CA LYS A 185 -22.44 0.94 14.77
C LYS A 185 -22.42 2.04 15.83
N GLY A 186 -21.35 2.83 15.90
CA GLY A 186 -21.21 3.95 16.82
C GLY A 186 -21.66 5.29 16.23
N GLU A 187 -22.76 5.35 15.50
CA GLU A 187 -23.44 6.64 15.30
C GLU A 187 -24.27 6.93 16.57
N PRO A 188 -24.02 8.05 17.28
CA PRO A 188 -24.89 8.46 18.35
C PRO A 188 -26.24 8.85 17.73
N ILE A 189 -27.31 8.34 18.33
CA ILE A 189 -28.67 8.80 18.10
C ILE A 189 -28.69 10.32 18.21
N VAL A 190 -28.93 10.99 17.08
CA VAL A 190 -29.25 12.42 17.03
C VAL A 190 -30.51 12.63 17.85
N SER A 191 -30.34 13.18 19.05
CA SER A 191 -31.45 13.81 19.76
C SER A 191 -31.66 15.18 19.13
N SER A 192 -32.79 15.32 18.43
CA SER A 192 -33.15 16.52 17.69
C SER A 192 -33.24 17.75 18.60
N SER A 193 -32.64 18.87 18.18
CA SER A 193 -33.09 20.22 18.49
C SER A 193 -32.61 21.16 17.37
N MET A 194 -33.54 21.99 16.88
CA MET A 194 -33.48 22.76 15.64
C MET A 194 -32.40 23.86 15.56
N PRO A 195 -32.09 24.37 14.33
CA PRO A 195 -30.98 25.28 14.07
C PRO A 195 -31.36 26.76 14.18
N SER A 196 -30.36 27.60 14.50
CA SER A 196 -30.39 29.05 14.30
C SER A 196 -29.17 29.50 13.51
N THR A 197 -29.45 30.22 12.43
CA THR A 197 -28.58 30.74 11.36
C THR A 197 -27.58 31.81 11.83
N SER A 198 -26.39 31.90 11.22
CA SER A 198 -25.77 33.18 10.81
C SER A 198 -24.50 33.00 9.96
N THR A 199 -24.51 33.76 8.85
CA THR A 199 -23.56 34.11 7.79
C THR A 199 -22.12 34.51 8.18
N GLY A 200 -21.14 34.25 7.28
CA GLY A 200 -19.86 35.00 7.19
C GLY A 200 -18.73 34.25 6.44
N PRO A 201 -18.03 34.86 5.44
CA PRO A 201 -17.25 34.14 4.41
C PRO A 201 -15.72 34.13 4.64
N GLU A 202 -14.97 33.66 3.61
CA GLU A 202 -13.50 33.57 3.45
C GLU A 202 -12.86 32.29 4.01
N GLY A 203 -11.92 31.59 3.38
CA GLY A 203 -11.17 31.76 2.15
C GLY A 203 -10.05 30.70 2.12
N GLN A 204 -9.73 30.20 0.92
CA GLN A 204 -8.42 29.71 0.50
C GLN A 204 -7.76 28.42 1.08
N THR A 205 -7.58 27.47 0.15
CA THR A 205 -6.36 26.67 -0.14
C THR A 205 -6.03 25.36 0.62
N SER A 206 -5.73 24.35 -0.21
CA SER A 206 -4.77 23.25 -0.04
C SER A 206 -5.20 22.01 0.77
N VAL A 207 -5.85 21.07 0.09
CA VAL A 207 -6.19 19.72 0.59
C VAL A 207 -4.98 18.76 0.57
N TYR A 208 -3.78 19.19 0.15
CA TYR A 208 -2.68 18.25 -0.08
C TYR A 208 -1.71 18.05 1.12
N VAL A 209 -1.86 18.81 2.21
CA VAL A 209 -0.97 18.69 3.39
C VAL A 209 -1.60 17.87 4.53
N GLY A 210 -2.92 17.66 4.51
CA GLY A 210 -3.63 16.97 5.60
C GLY A 210 -3.46 15.45 5.64
N PHE A 211 -3.00 14.81 4.55
CA PHE A 211 -2.92 13.36 4.48
C PHE A 211 -1.62 12.79 5.08
N LEU A 212 -0.54 13.57 5.08
CA LEU A 212 0.77 13.12 5.61
C LEU A 212 0.87 13.26 7.14
N CYS A 213 0.10 14.15 7.77
CA CYS A 213 0.14 14.34 9.23
C CYS A 213 -0.59 13.24 10.03
N ASN A 214 -1.55 12.52 9.44
CA ASN A 214 -2.31 11.48 10.16
C ASN A 214 -1.60 10.13 10.25
N LEU A 215 -0.54 9.89 9.48
CA LEU A 215 0.28 8.68 9.63
C LEU A 215 1.30 8.81 10.77
N PHE A 216 1.76 10.02 11.08
CA PHE A 216 2.71 10.27 12.18
C PHE A 216 2.08 10.25 13.57
N SER A 217 0.77 10.49 13.70
CA SER A 217 0.10 10.50 15.02
C SER A 217 -0.17 9.11 15.60
N PHE A 218 -0.03 8.03 14.81
CA PHE A 218 -0.19 6.66 15.30
C PHE A 218 1.08 6.06 15.92
N TRP A 219 2.26 6.68 15.72
CA TRP A 219 3.55 6.17 16.18
C TRP A 219 4.10 6.83 17.46
N ILE A 220 3.41 7.80 18.06
CA ILE A 220 3.77 8.36 19.37
C ILE A 220 2.72 7.95 20.39
N LYS A 221 2.66 6.64 20.68
CA LYS A 221 2.04 6.14 21.91
C LYS A 221 2.41 4.69 22.25
N TYR A 222 3.70 4.35 22.21
CA TYR A 222 4.33 3.31 23.04
C TYR A 222 5.80 3.62 23.21
#